data_AF-A0A2N5VKC3-F1
#
_entry.id   AF-A0A2N5VKC3-F1
#
_cell.length_a   1.000
_cell.length_b   1.000
_cell.length_c   1.000
_cell.angle_alpha   90.00
_cell.angle_beta   90.00
_cell.angle_gamma   90.00
#
_symmetry.space_group_name_H-M   'P 1'
#
loop_
_entity.id
_entity.type
_entity.pdbx_description
1 polymer ?
#
loop_
_entity_poly.entity_id
_entity_poly.type
_entity_poly.pdbx_seq_one_letter_code
_entity_poly.pdbx_strand_id
1 'polypeptide(L)'
;MNVIAIGKKMDCFYYSPEGAKGFICNERTDIICTEGCKSFVTISQCKSETYPKKPVTTELCTVAFGRNTAAAKACRTGQDTFSCTGKSTGTGVCYGCLPRDQIHWAK
;
A
#
# COMPACT_ATOMS: atom_id res chain seq x y z
N MET A 1 29.59 11.31 8.07
CA MET A 1 28.50 10.52 7.50
C MET A 1 27.27 10.74 8.37
N ASN A 2 26.32 11.53 7.92
CA ASN A 2 25.10 11.84 8.68
C ASN A 2 23.91 11.75 7.72
N VAL A 3 22.98 10.85 8.02
CA VAL A 3 21.73 10.71 7.26
C VAL A 3 20.78 11.81 7.77
N ILE A 4 20.67 12.94 7.05
CA ILE A 4 19.85 14.10 7.44
C ILE A 4 18.63 14.22 6.52
N ALA A 5 17.82 13.18 6.45
CA ALA A 5 16.49 13.33 5.86
C ALA A 5 15.48 12.69 6.83
N ILE A 6 14.79 13.54 7.59
CA ILE A 6 13.63 13.12 8.38
C ILE A 6 12.56 12.74 7.38
N GLY A 7 12.37 11.44 7.15
CA GLY A 7 11.38 10.96 6.20
C GLY A 7 9.99 11.46 6.56
N LYS A 8 9.26 11.94 5.54
CA LYS A 8 7.97 12.59 5.75
C LYS A 8 6.89 11.55 6.03
N LYS A 9 5.89 11.97 6.80
CA LYS A 9 4.59 11.28 6.84
C LYS A 9 3.81 11.65 5.57
N MET A 10 3.21 10.67 4.92
CA MET A 10 2.36 10.85 3.75
C MET A 10 1.05 10.11 3.89
N ASP A 11 -0.02 10.79 3.47
CA ASP A 11 -1.34 10.18 3.30
C ASP A 11 -1.42 9.58 1.89
N CYS A 12 -1.58 8.27 1.84
CA CYS A 12 -1.49 7.41 0.66
C CYS A 12 -2.86 6.81 0.36
N PHE A 13 -3.53 7.37 -0.65
CA PHE A 13 -4.76 6.85 -1.22
C PHE A 13 -4.53 5.57 -2.02
N TYR A 14 -3.31 5.41 -2.53
CA TYR A 14 -2.80 4.17 -3.09
C TYR A 14 -1.45 3.86 -2.47
N TYR A 15 -1.18 2.59 -2.21
CA TYR A 15 0.12 2.17 -1.73
C TYR A 15 0.42 0.74 -2.18
N SER A 16 1.68 0.47 -2.41
CA SER A 16 2.18 -0.85 -2.78
C SER A 16 3.57 -1.04 -2.20
N PRO A 17 4.01 -2.29 -1.93
CA PRO A 17 5.34 -2.53 -1.44
C PRO A 17 6.36 -2.37 -2.56
N GLU A 18 7.50 -1.76 -2.25
CA GLU A 18 8.68 -1.65 -3.10
C GLU A 18 9.76 -2.60 -2.56
N GLY A 19 9.78 -3.82 -3.11
CA GLY A 19 10.69 -4.88 -2.68
C GLY A 19 10.58 -5.16 -1.17
N ALA A 20 11.72 -5.45 -0.53
CA ALA A 20 11.79 -5.68 0.92
C ALA A 20 11.94 -4.38 1.75
N LYS A 21 12.02 -3.21 1.11
CA LYS A 21 12.64 -2.02 1.72
C LYS A 21 11.73 -0.79 1.79
N GLY A 22 10.46 -0.88 1.44
CA GLY A 22 9.51 0.19 1.72
C GLY A 22 8.19 0.09 0.97
N PHE A 23 7.45 1.19 0.98
CA PHE A 23 6.19 1.35 0.27
C PHE A 23 6.26 2.51 -0.72
N ILE A 24 5.67 2.33 -1.90
CA ILE A 24 5.33 3.41 -2.81
C ILE A 24 4.03 4.03 -2.32
N CYS A 25 3.97 5.36 -2.25
CA CYS A 25 2.78 6.11 -1.86
C CYS A 25 2.21 6.85 -3.06
N ASN A 26 0.91 6.76 -3.30
CA ASN A 26 0.19 7.46 -4.38
C ASN A 26 0.84 7.27 -5.76
N GLU A 27 1.37 6.07 -6.04
CA GLU A 27 2.05 5.74 -7.31
C GLU A 27 3.29 6.61 -7.61
N ARG A 28 3.80 7.34 -6.60
CA ARG A 28 5.01 8.16 -6.67
C ARG A 28 6.25 7.27 -6.59
N THR A 29 6.68 6.75 -7.73
CA THR A 29 7.86 5.88 -7.81
C THR A 29 9.16 6.60 -7.47
N ASP A 30 9.18 7.93 -7.47
CA ASP A 30 10.30 8.77 -7.05
C ASP A 30 10.47 8.84 -5.52
N ILE A 31 9.48 8.39 -4.74
CA ILE A 31 9.49 8.41 -3.27
C ILE A 31 9.31 6.98 -2.74
N ILE A 32 10.11 6.62 -1.73
CA ILE A 32 9.91 5.37 -0.98
C ILE A 32 9.71 5.71 0.50
N CYS A 33 8.67 5.14 1.08
CA CYS A 33 8.39 5.19 2.51
C CYS A 33 9.06 4.00 3.20
N THR A 34 10.24 4.24 3.79
CA THR A 34 11.11 3.19 4.31
C THR A 34 10.65 2.62 5.65
N GLU A 35 9.86 3.37 6.42
CA GLU A 35 9.23 2.89 7.66
C GLU A 35 7.87 2.22 7.40
N GLY A 36 7.42 2.20 6.15
CA GLY A 36 6.16 1.62 5.72
C GLY A 36 4.92 2.37 6.21
N CYS A 37 3.77 1.72 6.03
CA CYS A 37 2.46 2.28 6.36
C CYS A 37 1.96 1.74 7.70
N LYS A 38 1.44 2.62 8.56
CA LYS A 38 0.94 2.28 9.91
C LYS A 38 -0.58 2.32 10.01
N SER A 39 -1.26 2.88 9.02
CA SER A 39 -2.70 2.73 8.82
C SER A 39 -2.97 2.26 7.40
N PHE A 40 -4.17 1.73 7.17
CA PHE A 40 -4.54 1.07 5.93
C PHE A 40 -5.98 1.38 5.56
N VAL A 41 -6.32 1.01 4.33
CA VAL A 41 -7.67 1.14 3.78
C VAL A 41 -8.44 -0.14 4.08
N THR A 42 -9.68 0.01 4.54
CA THR A 42 -10.64 -1.08 4.61
C THR A 42 -11.59 -0.96 3.43
N ILE A 43 -11.86 -2.06 2.73
CA ILE A 43 -12.76 -2.06 1.57
C ILE A 43 -13.66 -3.30 1.57
N SER A 44 -14.91 -3.12 1.16
CA SER A 44 -15.92 -4.18 1.12
C SER A 44 -16.10 -4.79 -0.28
N GLN A 45 -16.89 -5.87 -0.36
CA GLN A 45 -17.19 -6.61 -1.60
C GLN A 45 -15.92 -7.13 -2.29
N CYS A 46 -15.02 -7.68 -1.48
CA CYS A 46 -13.75 -8.23 -1.94
C CYS A 46 -13.89 -9.69 -2.34
N LYS A 47 -13.51 -10.00 -3.57
CA LYS A 47 -13.42 -11.37 -4.06
C LYS A 47 -11.96 -11.79 -4.09
N SER A 48 -11.63 -12.89 -3.41
CA SER A 48 -10.29 -13.49 -3.43
C SER A 48 -9.93 -13.92 -4.85
N GLU A 49 -8.73 -13.54 -5.29
CA GLU A 49 -8.18 -13.94 -6.58
C GLU A 49 -7.69 -15.39 -6.54
N THR A 50 -7.13 -15.83 -5.41
CA THR A 50 -6.67 -17.22 -5.23
C THR A 50 -7.83 -18.20 -5.06
N TYR A 51 -8.89 -17.79 -4.35
CA TYR A 51 -10.04 -18.61 -4.01
C TYR A 51 -11.37 -17.93 -4.42
N PRO A 52 -11.65 -17.82 -5.72
CA PRO A 52 -12.80 -17.04 -6.24
C PRO A 52 -14.17 -17.62 -5.92
N LYS A 53 -14.24 -18.86 -5.39
CA LYS A 53 -15.48 -19.49 -4.92
C LYS A 53 -15.85 -19.10 -3.49
N LYS A 54 -14.93 -18.49 -2.74
CA LYS A 54 -15.24 -17.99 -1.40
C LYS A 54 -16.23 -16.82 -1.50
N PRO A 55 -17.08 -16.65 -0.48
CA PRO A 55 -17.97 -15.51 -0.41
C PRO A 55 -17.17 -14.20 -0.39
N VAL A 56 -17.80 -13.13 -0.84
CA VAL A 56 -17.20 -11.78 -0.77
C VAL A 56 -17.06 -11.33 0.67
N THR A 57 -15.98 -10.63 0.96
CA THR A 57 -15.62 -10.19 2.31
C THR A 57 -15.35 -8.70 2.37
N THR A 58 -15.07 -8.21 3.58
CA THR A 58 -14.49 -6.88 3.82
C THR A 58 -13.07 -7.07 4.29
N GLU A 59 -12.12 -6.43 3.63
CA GLU A 59 -10.70 -6.65 3.84
C GLU A 59 -10.00 -5.37 4.29
N LEU A 60 -9.01 -5.54 5.16
CA LEU A 60 -8.04 -4.49 5.52
C LEU A 60 -6.79 -4.68 4.66
N CYS A 61 -6.53 -3.76 3.74
CA CYS A 61 -5.47 -3.88 2.75
C CYS A 61 -4.10 -3.56 3.35
N THR A 62 -3.52 -4.46 4.14
CA THR A 62 -2.28 -4.18 4.88
C THR A 62 -1.00 -4.14 4.03
N VAL A 63 -1.05 -4.69 2.81
CA VAL A 63 0.14 -4.83 1.96
C VAL A 63 0.08 -3.92 0.74
N ALA A 64 -1.08 -3.84 0.07
CA ALA A 64 -1.25 -2.92 -1.04
C ALA A 64 -2.72 -2.53 -1.22
N PHE A 65 -2.95 -1.29 -1.65
CA PHE A 65 -4.26 -0.83 -2.08
C PHE A 65 -4.11 0.04 -3.33
N GLY A 66 -4.85 -0.28 -4.38
CA GLY A 66 -4.62 0.28 -5.71
C GLY A 66 -5.83 0.18 -6.62
N ARG A 67 -5.70 0.76 -7.82
CA ARG A 67 -6.65 0.50 -8.92
C ARG A 67 -6.35 -0.90 -9.49
N ASN A 68 -7.38 -1.72 -9.68
CA ASN A 68 -7.28 -2.98 -10.44
C ASN A 68 -7.84 -2.80 -11.85
N THR A 69 -9.07 -2.31 -11.93
CA THR A 69 -9.76 -1.98 -13.19
C THR A 69 -10.48 -0.64 -13.04
N ALA A 70 -11.19 -0.20 -14.09
CA ALA A 70 -12.05 0.99 -14.00
C ALA A 70 -13.13 0.86 -12.91
N ALA A 71 -13.59 -0.36 -12.64
CA ALA A 71 -14.69 -0.64 -11.70
C ALA A 71 -14.24 -1.31 -10.39
N ALA A 72 -13.00 -1.80 -10.30
CA ALA A 72 -12.51 -2.54 -9.14
C ALA A 72 -11.18 -1.99 -8.58
N LYS A 73 -11.00 -2.13 -7.27
CA LYS A 73 -9.76 -1.86 -6.56
C LYS A 73 -9.04 -3.16 -6.25
N ALA A 74 -7.72 -3.11 -6.28
CA ALA A 74 -6.87 -4.19 -5.82
C ALA A 74 -6.62 -3.96 -4.33
N CYS A 75 -6.89 -4.98 -3.52
CA CYS A 75 -6.59 -5.00 -2.10
C CYS A 75 -5.70 -6.21 -1.84
N ARG A 76 -4.51 -5.98 -1.31
CA ARG A 76 -3.60 -7.05 -0.91
C ARG A 76 -3.44 -7.04 0.59
N THR A 77 -3.67 -8.20 1.20
CA THR A 77 -3.43 -8.45 2.61
C THR A 77 -2.17 -9.32 2.75
N GLY A 78 -1.78 -9.63 3.98
CA GLY A 78 -0.70 -10.60 4.22
C GLY A 78 -1.06 -12.03 3.81
N GLN A 79 -2.33 -12.31 3.51
CA GLN A 79 -2.84 -13.66 3.24
C GLN A 79 -3.19 -13.88 1.77
N ASP A 80 -3.78 -12.88 1.12
CA ASP A 80 -4.30 -13.03 -0.25
C ASP A 80 -4.40 -11.68 -0.97
N THR A 81 -4.66 -11.77 -2.26
CA THR A 81 -5.02 -10.63 -3.12
C THR A 81 -6.51 -10.70 -3.45
N PHE A 82 -7.16 -9.54 -3.40
CA PHE A 82 -8.58 -9.40 -3.62
C PHE A 82 -8.86 -8.33 -4.66
N SER A 83 -9.83 -8.63 -5.51
CA SER A 83 -10.49 -7.63 -6.36
C SER A 83 -11.78 -7.19 -5.69
N CYS A 84 -11.87 -5.91 -5.33
CA CYS A 84 -12.97 -5.36 -4.55
C CYS A 84 -13.74 -4.28 -5.33
N THR A 85 -15.07 -4.30 -5.27
CA THR A 85 -15.96 -3.33 -5.95
C THR A 85 -16.78 -2.48 -4.98
N GLY A 86 -16.60 -2.69 -3.68
CA GLY A 86 -17.35 -1.99 -2.63
C GLY A 86 -16.76 -0.64 -2.26
N LYS A 87 -17.29 -0.07 -1.18
CA LYS A 87 -16.82 1.21 -0.65
C LYS A 87 -15.54 1.01 0.17
N SER A 88 -14.56 1.86 -0.05
CA SER A 88 -13.35 1.95 0.77
C SER A 88 -13.47 3.04 1.83
N THR A 89 -12.93 2.80 3.01
CA THR A 89 -12.80 3.77 4.11
C THR A 89 -11.38 3.77 4.66
N GLY A 90 -11.00 4.88 5.30
CA GLY A 90 -9.64 5.09 5.80
C GLY A 90 -8.66 5.52 4.72
N THR A 91 -7.40 5.67 5.13
CA THR A 91 -6.28 6.10 4.29
C THR A 91 -5.02 5.37 4.75
N GLY A 92 -4.16 5.00 3.79
CA GLY A 92 -2.84 4.49 4.12
C GLY A 92 -1.96 5.62 4.64
N VAL A 93 -1.45 5.56 5.86
CA VAL A 93 -0.53 6.59 6.37
C VAL A 93 0.85 6.00 6.46
N CYS A 94 1.75 6.47 5.60
CA CYS A 94 3.10 5.95 5.46
C CYS A 94 4.15 6.92 6.00
N TYR A 95 5.23 6.37 6.55
CA TYR A 95 6.26 7.08 7.29
C TYR A 95 7.63 6.82 6.65
N GLY A 96 8.60 7.67 6.97
CA GLY A 96 9.94 7.53 6.40
C GLY A 96 9.96 7.80 4.88
N CYS A 97 9.00 8.59 4.36
CA CYS A 97 8.89 8.83 2.93
C CYS A 97 9.96 9.81 2.46
N LEU A 98 10.88 9.31 1.64
CA LEU A 98 12.03 10.04 1.11
C LEU A 98 12.16 9.86 -0.40
N PRO A 99 12.63 10.89 -1.13
CA PRO A 99 13.06 10.73 -2.51
C PRO A 99 14.08 9.60 -2.67
N ARG A 100 13.99 8.81 -3.74
CA ARG A 100 14.86 7.63 -3.97
C ARG A 100 16.34 7.96 -3.95
N ASP A 101 16.73 9.13 -4.46
CA ASP A 101 18.11 9.63 -4.51
C ASP A 101 18.69 9.90 -3.11
N GLN A 102 17.84 10.10 -2.11
CA GLN A 102 18.24 10.32 -0.71
C GLN A 102 18.31 9.02 0.10
N ILE A 103 17.94 7.88 -0.50
CA ILE A 103 17.90 6.59 0.18
C ILE A 103 19.19 5.82 -0.15
N HIS A 104 20.07 5.76 0.84
CA HIS A 104 21.28 4.95 0.76
C HIS A 104 21.10 3.67 1.56
N TRP A 105 20.82 2.57 0.85
CA TRP A 105 20.78 1.25 1.48
C TRP A 105 22.19 0.78 1.79
N ALA A 106 22.44 0.39 3.04
CA ALA A 106 23.63 -0.38 3.37
C ALA A 106 23.65 -1.65 2.50
N LYS A 107 24.81 -1.91 1.90
CA LYS A 107 25.06 -3.05 1.02
C LYS A 107 25.25 -4.31 1.84
#